data_AF-A0A2V6I3D9-F1
#
_entry.id   AF-A0A2V6I3D9-F1
#
_cell.length_a   1.000
_cell.length_b   1.000
_cell.length_c   1.000
_cell.angle_alpha   90.00
_cell.angle_beta   90.00
_cell.angle_gamma   90.00
#
_symmetry.space_group_name_H-M   'P 1'
#
loop_
_entity.id
_entity.type
_entity.pdbx_description
1 polymer ?
#
loop_
_entity_poly.entity_id
_entity_poly.type
_entity_poly.pdbx_seq_one_letter_code
_entity_poly.pdbx_strand_id
1 'polypeptide(L)'
;MIGITFALPSESSGLVRRLQAVQRHGKLLSGRIDSRDLTILHTGVGARDCNERLEILLHKTRPSLVISSGFAGAVAEQLRVGDLILAENFSDPGLLANADRILGDRRPRVVKLFTSTSIIDSIDERNEIARVAGAEAVDMETGAIADVCKVHGVPLLSLRVISDTTSQPFPAPPSVLFDVERQRTNFGGLFCLAAVSFWPANCARTRKFDGRDYRVGEGTVEEAVCFPIGTPTASPTDFSSRARCAPGHRRCADRSLE
;
A
#
# COMPACT_ATOMS: atom_id res chain seq x y z
N MET A 1 -15.87 16.51 5.23
CA MET A 1 -15.89 15.32 4.35
C MET A 1 -14.53 15.22 3.68
N ILE A 2 -13.93 14.03 3.63
CA ILE A 2 -12.58 13.81 3.11
C ILE A 2 -12.66 13.12 1.75
N GLY A 3 -11.92 13.64 0.76
CA GLY A 3 -11.70 12.95 -0.51
C GLY A 3 -10.45 12.08 -0.42
N ILE A 4 -10.49 10.85 -0.92
CA ILE A 4 -9.30 9.99 -1.01
C ILE A 4 -9.19 9.46 -2.44
N THR A 5 -8.04 9.66 -3.07
CA THR A 5 -7.78 9.17 -4.42
C THR A 5 -6.83 8.00 -4.40
N PHE A 6 -7.10 7.02 -5.26
CA PHE A 6 -6.21 5.89 -5.58
C PHE A 6 -6.16 5.74 -7.09
N ALA A 7 -5.05 5.27 -7.65
CA ALA A 7 -4.98 4.94 -9.07
C ALA A 7 -5.88 3.73 -9.37
N LEU A 8 -5.75 2.67 -8.57
CA LEU A 8 -6.36 1.38 -8.83
C LEU A 8 -7.25 0.88 -7.68
N PRO A 9 -8.30 0.09 -7.99
CA PRO A 9 -9.15 -0.50 -6.94
C PRO A 9 -8.40 -1.38 -5.93
N SER A 10 -7.33 -2.05 -6.36
CA SER A 10 -6.46 -2.88 -5.54
C SER A 10 -5.82 -2.09 -4.39
N GLU A 11 -5.39 -0.86 -4.66
CA GLU A 11 -4.79 0.05 -3.66
C GLU A 11 -5.81 0.46 -2.59
N SER A 12 -7.07 0.65 -2.98
CA SER A 12 -8.13 1.05 -2.04
C SER A 12 -8.73 -0.11 -1.24
N SER A 13 -8.45 -1.36 -1.61
CA SER A 13 -9.20 -2.53 -1.16
C SER A 13 -9.21 -2.70 0.37
N GLY A 14 -8.08 -2.43 1.03
CA GLY A 14 -7.97 -2.46 2.49
C GLY A 14 -8.82 -1.40 3.19
N LEU A 15 -8.88 -0.19 2.61
CA LEU A 15 -9.70 0.91 3.13
C LEU A 15 -11.19 0.65 2.90
N VAL A 16 -11.56 0.18 1.71
CA VAL A 16 -12.95 -0.11 1.35
C VAL A 16 -13.57 -1.15 2.29
N ARG A 17 -12.82 -2.17 2.71
CA ARG A 17 -13.29 -3.18 3.68
C ARG A 17 -13.63 -2.59 5.06
N ARG A 18 -13.10 -1.42 5.39
CA ARG A 18 -13.35 -0.73 6.67
C ARG A 18 -14.47 0.30 6.59
N LEU A 19 -14.99 0.57 5.38
CA LEU A 19 -16.07 1.53 5.21
C LEU A 19 -17.40 1.00 5.74
N GLN A 20 -18.11 1.86 6.45
CA GLN A 20 -19.51 1.71 6.84
C GLN A 20 -20.41 2.49 5.89
N ALA A 21 -21.68 2.07 5.77
CA ALA A 21 -22.71 2.73 4.97
C ALA A 21 -22.27 3.03 3.51
N VAL A 22 -21.67 2.02 2.87
CA VAL A 22 -21.08 2.17 1.53
C VAL A 22 -22.14 2.49 0.48
N GLN A 23 -21.89 3.55 -0.31
CA GLN A 23 -22.72 3.94 -1.44
C GLN A 23 -21.86 4.17 -2.68
N ARG A 24 -22.33 3.69 -3.83
CA ARG A 24 -21.62 3.85 -5.10
C ARG A 24 -22.38 4.79 -6.03
N HIS A 25 -21.73 5.87 -6.44
CA HIS A 25 -22.30 6.91 -7.29
C HIS A 25 -21.39 7.10 -8.51
N GLY A 26 -21.60 6.28 -9.54
CA GLY A 26 -20.73 6.24 -10.72
C GLY A 26 -19.31 5.77 -10.37
N LYS A 27 -18.32 6.64 -10.57
CA LYS A 27 -16.90 6.39 -10.23
C LYS A 27 -16.54 6.72 -8.77
N LEU A 28 -17.48 7.25 -7.99
CA LEU A 28 -17.28 7.62 -6.59
C LEU A 28 -17.81 6.53 -5.66
N LEU A 29 -17.06 6.25 -4.61
CA LEU A 29 -17.46 5.35 -3.53
C LEU A 29 -17.47 6.12 -2.22
N SER A 30 -18.65 6.42 -1.69
CA SER A 30 -18.81 7.13 -0.43
C SER A 30 -19.07 6.16 0.71
N GLY A 31 -18.64 6.53 1.90
CA GLY A 31 -18.91 5.79 3.13
C GLY A 31 -18.41 6.55 4.34
N ARG A 32 -18.36 5.85 5.46
CA ARG A 32 -17.93 6.40 6.75
C ARG A 32 -16.90 5.51 7.41
N ILE A 33 -15.93 6.13 8.07
CA ILE A 33 -15.09 5.47 9.09
C ILE A 33 -15.29 6.27 10.38
N ASP A 34 -15.68 5.57 11.44
CA ASP A 34 -16.08 6.15 12.73
C ASP A 34 -17.15 7.25 12.55
N SER A 35 -16.83 8.51 12.85
CA SER A 35 -17.72 9.67 12.69
C SER A 35 -17.39 10.53 11.46
N ARG A 36 -16.51 10.07 10.56
CA ARG A 36 -16.00 10.84 9.43
C ARG A 36 -16.50 10.30 8.09
N ASP A 37 -17.21 11.15 7.34
CA ASP A 37 -17.61 10.84 5.97
C ASP A 37 -16.43 11.01 5.01
N LEU A 38 -16.25 10.01 4.15
CA LEU A 38 -15.22 9.99 3.13
C LEU A 38 -15.75 9.51 1.77
N THR A 39 -15.14 10.02 0.71
CA THR A 39 -15.39 9.57 -0.65
C THR A 39 -14.08 9.13 -1.29
N ILE A 40 -14.08 7.91 -1.80
CA ILE A 40 -12.98 7.33 -2.57
C ILE A 40 -13.24 7.56 -4.05
N LEU A 41 -12.22 8.04 -4.75
CA LEU A 41 -12.16 8.12 -6.20
C LEU A 41 -11.02 7.24 -6.73
N HIS A 42 -11.31 6.41 -7.74
CA HIS A 42 -10.27 5.75 -8.52
C HIS A 42 -9.91 6.60 -9.74
N THR A 43 -8.72 7.20 -9.75
CA THR A 43 -8.25 8.10 -10.82
C THR A 43 -7.91 7.35 -12.10
N GLY A 44 -7.52 6.07 -11.98
CA GLY A 44 -6.78 5.40 -13.02
C GLY A 44 -5.30 5.79 -13.00
N VAL A 45 -4.53 5.11 -13.85
CA VAL A 45 -3.12 5.25 -14.15
C VAL A 45 -2.95 6.35 -15.20
N GLY A 46 -2.08 7.32 -14.90
CA GLY A 46 -1.72 8.44 -15.75
C GLY A 46 -2.59 9.69 -15.57
N ALA A 47 -2.03 10.84 -15.98
CA ALA A 47 -2.59 12.16 -15.71
C ALA A 47 -3.90 12.50 -16.46
N ARG A 48 -4.12 11.95 -17.68
CA ARG A 48 -5.23 12.37 -18.55
C ARG A 48 -6.61 12.01 -17.97
N ASP A 49 -6.74 10.77 -17.52
CA ASP A 49 -7.97 10.25 -16.88
C ASP A 49 -8.17 10.83 -15.47
N CYS A 50 -7.08 11.26 -14.84
CA CYS A 50 -7.10 11.77 -13.48
C CYS A 50 -7.85 13.10 -13.35
N ASN A 51 -7.58 14.07 -14.24
CA ASN A 51 -8.15 15.41 -14.14
C ASN A 51 -9.68 15.42 -14.20
N GLU A 52 -10.26 14.80 -15.24
CA GLU A 52 -11.72 14.73 -15.41
C GLU A 52 -12.42 14.07 -14.22
N ARG A 53 -11.81 13.02 -13.66
CA ARG A 53 -12.36 12.30 -12.51
C ARG A 53 -12.25 13.10 -11.23
N LEU A 54 -11.15 13.82 -11.04
CA LEU A 54 -10.93 14.66 -9.87
C LEU A 54 -11.89 15.84 -9.86
N GLU A 55 -12.18 16.45 -11.02
CA GLU A 55 -13.23 17.46 -11.18
C GLU A 55 -14.59 16.95 -10.69
N ILE A 56 -14.96 15.71 -11.03
CA ILE A 56 -16.20 15.10 -10.55
C ILE A 56 -16.21 14.98 -9.02
N LEU A 57 -15.10 14.55 -8.40
CA LEU A 57 -15.00 14.45 -6.94
C LEU A 57 -15.16 15.83 -6.29
N LEU A 58 -14.38 16.82 -6.74
CA LEU A 58 -14.34 18.15 -6.14
C LEU A 58 -15.69 18.87 -6.27
N HIS A 59 -16.33 18.81 -7.44
CA HIS A 59 -17.64 19.45 -7.65
C HIS A 59 -18.77 18.76 -6.90
N LYS A 60 -18.82 17.42 -6.90
CA LYS A 60 -19.95 16.68 -6.30
C LYS A 60 -19.86 16.58 -4.79
N THR A 61 -18.65 16.45 -4.25
CA THR A 61 -18.46 16.18 -2.82
C THR A 61 -17.91 17.37 -2.04
N ARG A 62 -17.27 18.35 -2.70
CA ARG A 62 -16.65 19.52 -2.06
C ARG A 62 -15.86 19.12 -0.80
N PRO A 63 -14.85 18.24 -0.95
CA PRO A 63 -14.12 17.73 0.20
C PRO A 63 -13.35 18.87 0.87
N SER A 64 -13.21 18.81 2.19
CA SER A 64 -12.42 19.79 2.95
C SER A 64 -10.91 19.58 2.79
N LEU A 65 -10.50 18.39 2.35
CA LEU A 65 -9.14 18.02 1.97
C LEU A 65 -9.18 16.78 1.08
N VAL A 66 -8.13 16.60 0.27
CA VAL A 66 -7.89 15.38 -0.51
C VAL A 66 -6.65 14.67 0.02
N ILE A 67 -6.73 13.35 0.16
CA ILE A 67 -5.56 12.49 0.38
C ILE A 67 -5.31 11.71 -0.91
N SER A 68 -4.17 11.93 -1.54
CA SER A 68 -3.71 11.10 -2.65
C SER A 68 -2.91 9.94 -2.08
N SER A 69 -3.42 8.72 -2.26
CA SER A 69 -2.84 7.50 -1.72
C SER A 69 -2.55 6.48 -2.82
N GLY A 70 -1.41 5.82 -2.75
CA GLY A 70 -1.06 4.75 -3.69
C GLY A 70 0.40 4.37 -3.63
N PHE A 71 0.90 3.78 -4.70
CA PHE A 71 2.31 3.37 -4.79
C PHE A 71 3.21 4.44 -5.42
N ALA A 72 4.51 4.31 -5.17
CA ALA A 72 5.58 5.08 -5.81
C ALA A 72 6.83 4.20 -5.97
N GLY A 73 7.63 4.46 -6.99
CA GLY A 73 8.95 3.85 -7.16
C GLY A 73 10.02 4.65 -6.42
N ALA A 74 10.98 3.96 -5.79
CA ALA A 74 12.13 4.62 -5.16
C ALA A 74 13.12 5.12 -6.21
N VAL A 75 13.46 6.41 -6.14
CA VAL A 75 14.57 6.99 -6.90
C VAL A 75 15.83 7.02 -6.05
N ALA A 76 15.70 7.34 -4.76
CA ALA A 76 16.83 7.39 -3.85
C ALA A 76 17.15 6.03 -3.20
N GLU A 77 18.43 5.70 -3.07
CA GLU A 77 18.91 4.40 -2.56
C GLU A 77 18.51 4.12 -1.11
N GLN A 78 18.28 5.17 -0.31
CA GLN A 78 17.86 5.04 1.09
C GLN A 78 16.39 4.63 1.28
N LEU A 79 15.59 4.61 0.21
CA LEU A 79 14.19 4.18 0.26
C LEU A 79 14.08 2.69 -0.05
N ARG A 80 13.25 2.00 0.74
CA ARG A 80 13.05 0.55 0.66
C ARG A 80 11.61 0.24 0.33
N VAL A 81 11.38 -0.92 -0.30
CA VAL A 81 10.00 -1.42 -0.52
C VAL A 81 9.27 -1.49 0.82
N GLY A 82 8.06 -0.94 0.86
CA GLY A 82 7.23 -0.82 2.06
C GLY A 82 7.43 0.46 2.86
N ASP A 83 8.44 1.29 2.55
CA ASP A 83 8.58 2.60 3.18
C ASP A 83 7.35 3.46 2.89
N LEU A 84 6.82 4.08 3.94
CA LEU A 84 5.74 5.05 3.85
C LEU A 84 6.36 6.43 3.62
N ILE A 85 5.94 7.11 2.56
CA ILE A 85 6.46 8.43 2.20
C ILE A 85 5.35 9.49 2.18
N LEU A 86 5.72 10.71 2.53
CA LEU A 86 4.91 11.91 2.41
C LEU A 86 5.58 12.85 1.40
N ALA A 87 4.86 13.25 0.35
CA ALA A 87 5.47 14.11 -0.67
C ALA A 87 5.45 15.57 -0.22
N GLU A 88 6.62 16.13 0.07
CA GLU A 88 6.80 17.51 0.55
C GLU A 88 6.25 18.52 -0.47
N ASN A 89 6.59 18.35 -1.74
CA ASN A 89 6.29 19.30 -2.82
C ASN A 89 4.86 19.22 -3.37
N PHE A 90 4.07 18.24 -2.94
CA PHE A 90 2.68 18.06 -3.36
C PHE A 90 1.69 17.98 -2.18
N SER A 91 2.12 18.33 -0.98
CA SER A 91 1.27 18.35 0.21
C SER A 91 1.14 19.76 0.78
N ASP A 92 -0.03 20.07 1.31
CA ASP A 92 -0.23 21.23 2.16
C ASP A 92 0.67 21.13 3.41
N PRO A 93 1.43 22.18 3.78
CA PRO A 93 2.35 22.11 4.92
C PRO A 93 1.70 21.76 6.26
N GLY A 94 0.47 22.22 6.50
CA GLY A 94 -0.28 21.93 7.71
C GLY A 94 -0.76 20.48 7.76
N LEU A 95 -1.21 19.94 6.62
CA LEU A 95 -1.55 18.52 6.51
C LEU A 95 -0.31 17.63 6.64
N LEU A 96 0.81 18.03 6.03
CA LEU A 96 2.08 17.31 6.07
C LEU A 96 2.59 17.17 7.51
N ALA A 97 2.67 18.27 8.26
CA ALA A 97 3.12 18.26 9.66
C ALA A 97 2.20 17.43 10.56
N ASN A 98 0.88 17.48 10.32
CA ASN A 98 -0.07 16.64 11.04
C ASN A 98 0.08 15.16 10.72
N ALA A 99 0.28 14.82 9.44
CA ALA A 99 0.48 13.44 9.00
C ALA A 99 1.76 12.85 9.60
N ASP A 100 2.87 13.58 9.54
CA ASP A 100 4.15 13.17 10.12
C ASP A 100 4.01 12.86 11.62
N ARG A 101 3.36 13.75 12.38
CA ARG A 101 3.10 13.56 13.80
C ARG A 101 2.19 12.36 14.09
N ILE A 102 1.09 12.20 13.35
CA ILE A 102 0.12 11.11 13.57
C ILE A 102 0.73 9.75 13.20
N LEU A 103 1.57 9.73 12.17
CA LEU A 103 2.21 8.53 11.66
C LEU A 103 3.58 8.28 12.29
N GLY A 104 3.99 9.03 13.33
CA GLY A 104 5.33 8.95 13.91
C GLY A 104 5.78 7.52 14.27
N ASP A 105 4.88 6.67 14.76
CA ASP A 105 5.16 5.25 15.05
C ASP A 105 5.50 4.42 13.80
N ARG A 106 4.97 4.84 12.65
CA ARG A 106 5.24 4.27 11.32
C ARG A 106 6.47 4.88 10.66
N ARG A 107 7.05 5.94 11.25
CA ARG A 107 8.25 6.66 10.78
C ARG A 107 8.18 6.99 9.28
N PRO A 108 7.18 7.76 8.82
CA PRO A 108 7.10 8.16 7.43
C PRO A 108 8.35 8.95 7.03
N ARG A 109 8.73 8.85 5.76
CA ARG A 109 9.80 9.66 5.18
C ARG A 109 9.18 10.84 4.43
N VAL A 110 9.50 12.06 4.85
CA VAL A 110 9.16 13.25 4.05
C VAL A 110 10.18 13.35 2.94
N VAL A 111 9.72 13.34 1.69
CA VAL A 111 10.57 13.30 0.50
C VAL A 111 10.06 14.20 -0.60
N LYS A 112 10.94 14.57 -1.54
CA LYS A 112 10.51 15.19 -2.79
C LYS A 112 10.06 14.12 -3.79
N LEU A 113 8.86 14.26 -4.32
CA LEU A 113 8.27 13.34 -5.29
C LEU A 113 8.33 13.93 -6.71
N PHE A 114 8.64 13.11 -7.69
CA PHE A 114 8.52 13.44 -9.11
C PHE A 114 7.31 12.71 -9.71
N THR A 115 6.56 13.38 -10.58
CA THR A 115 5.46 12.74 -11.32
C THR A 115 5.86 12.57 -12.78
N SER A 116 5.99 11.32 -13.21
CA SER A 116 6.33 10.93 -14.57
C SER A 116 5.08 10.71 -15.43
N THR A 117 5.24 10.79 -16.75
CA THR A 117 4.20 10.44 -17.73
C THR A 117 4.21 8.96 -18.11
N SER A 118 5.30 8.26 -17.78
CA SER A 118 5.50 6.84 -18.04
C SER A 118 6.11 6.14 -16.84
N ILE A 119 6.04 4.81 -16.84
CA ILE A 119 6.64 3.98 -15.81
C ILE A 119 8.17 4.04 -15.95
N ILE A 120 8.87 4.14 -14.83
CA ILE A 120 10.34 4.24 -14.78
C ILE A 120 10.91 2.89 -14.34
N ASP A 121 11.55 2.17 -15.26
CA ASP A 121 12.15 0.86 -15.01
C ASP A 121 13.69 0.88 -15.02
N SER A 122 14.30 1.84 -15.73
CA SER A 122 15.74 1.92 -15.87
C SER A 122 16.41 2.67 -14.71
N ILE A 123 17.60 2.20 -14.34
CA ILE A 123 18.45 2.87 -13.34
C ILE A 123 18.87 4.26 -13.86
N ASP A 124 19.15 4.38 -15.15
CA ASP A 124 19.58 5.65 -15.76
C ASP A 124 18.50 6.73 -15.68
N GLU A 125 17.23 6.40 -15.94
CA GLU A 125 16.12 7.34 -15.76
C GLU A 125 15.92 7.74 -14.30
N ARG A 126 16.07 6.80 -13.35
CA ARG A 126 16.00 7.13 -11.91
C ARG A 126 17.13 8.08 -11.52
N ASN A 127 18.35 7.81 -11.97
CA ASN A 127 19.51 8.68 -11.73
C ASN A 127 19.30 10.07 -12.31
N GLU A 128 18.72 10.15 -13.51
CA GLU A 128 18.41 11.43 -14.14
C GLU A 128 17.33 12.21 -13.37
N ILE A 129 16.26 11.53 -12.91
CA ILE A 129 15.23 12.14 -12.05
C ILE A 129 15.85 12.66 -10.74
N ALA A 130 16.71 11.86 -10.10
CA ALA A 130 17.42 12.28 -8.90
C ALA A 130 18.26 13.55 -9.16
N ARG A 131 19.00 13.56 -10.27
CA ARG A 131 19.93 14.64 -10.63
C ARG A 131 19.21 15.92 -11.04
N VAL A 132 18.16 15.83 -11.85
CA VAL A 132 17.47 16.99 -12.44
C VAL A 132 16.36 17.52 -11.54
N ALA A 133 15.52 16.62 -11.01
CA ALA A 133 14.39 17.01 -10.17
C ALA A 133 14.76 17.09 -8.68
N GLY A 134 15.88 16.50 -8.25
CA GLY A 134 16.19 16.36 -6.83
C GLY A 134 15.17 15.49 -6.09
N ALA A 135 14.46 14.62 -6.81
CA ALA A 135 13.39 13.80 -6.25
C ALA A 135 13.93 12.47 -5.74
N GLU A 136 13.32 11.97 -4.67
CA GLU A 136 13.69 10.70 -4.04
C GLU A 136 12.70 9.58 -4.37
N ALA A 137 11.52 9.92 -4.88
CA ALA A 137 10.52 8.97 -5.32
C ALA A 137 9.85 9.43 -6.62
N VAL A 138 9.24 8.50 -7.34
CA VAL A 138 8.50 8.76 -8.58
C VAL A 138 7.12 8.09 -8.58
N ASP A 139 6.11 8.81 -9.06
CA ASP A 139 4.77 8.28 -9.35
C ASP A 139 4.27 8.79 -10.72
N MET A 140 2.98 8.59 -11.04
CA MET A 140 2.41 8.97 -12.34
C MET A 140 1.20 9.92 -12.28
N GLU A 141 0.68 10.23 -11.09
CA GLU A 141 -0.56 11.01 -10.96
C GLU A 141 -0.48 12.20 -10.00
N THR A 142 0.40 12.19 -8.98
CA THR A 142 0.33 13.16 -7.88
C THR A 142 0.39 14.61 -8.37
N GLY A 143 1.27 14.94 -9.31
CA GLY A 143 1.38 16.29 -9.86
C GLY A 143 0.08 16.79 -10.48
N ALA A 144 -0.59 15.97 -11.29
CA ALA A 144 -1.87 16.31 -11.90
C ALA A 144 -2.97 16.49 -10.84
N ILE A 145 -2.99 15.65 -9.80
CA ILE A 145 -3.92 15.78 -8.66
C ILE A 145 -3.67 17.11 -7.92
N ALA A 146 -2.40 17.45 -7.68
CA ALA A 146 -2.00 18.67 -6.98
C ALA A 146 -2.41 19.93 -7.75
N ASP A 147 -2.21 19.96 -9.07
CA ASP A 147 -2.60 21.09 -9.91
C ASP A 147 -4.11 21.35 -9.83
N VAL A 148 -4.93 20.32 -9.98
CA VAL A 148 -6.39 20.45 -9.88
C VAL A 148 -6.80 20.86 -8.46
N CYS A 149 -6.27 20.23 -7.41
CA CYS A 149 -6.60 20.60 -6.03
C CYS A 149 -6.24 22.08 -5.75
N LYS A 150 -5.11 22.56 -6.26
CA LYS A 150 -4.67 23.94 -6.14
C LYS A 150 -5.61 24.92 -6.84
N VAL A 151 -6.07 24.60 -8.06
CA VAL A 151 -7.06 25.42 -8.80
C VAL A 151 -8.35 25.58 -8.00
N HIS A 152 -8.79 24.52 -7.32
CA HIS A 152 -10.03 24.53 -6.52
C HIS A 152 -9.83 24.99 -5.06
N GLY A 153 -8.60 25.34 -4.67
CA GLY A 153 -8.28 25.77 -3.30
C GLY A 153 -8.50 24.68 -2.24
N VAL A 154 -8.40 23.40 -2.61
CA VAL A 154 -8.58 22.27 -1.70
C VAL A 154 -7.21 21.76 -1.25
N PRO A 155 -6.93 21.68 0.06
CA PRO A 155 -5.64 21.22 0.54
C PRO A 155 -5.45 19.73 0.25
N LEU A 156 -4.25 19.37 -0.19
CA LEU A 156 -3.86 18.02 -0.60
C LEU A 156 -2.84 17.44 0.39
N LEU A 157 -2.92 16.15 0.67
CA LEU A 157 -1.86 15.36 1.29
C LEU A 157 -1.50 14.21 0.35
N SER A 158 -0.24 14.09 -0.06
CA SER A 158 0.23 12.93 -0.82
C SER A 158 0.95 11.95 0.09
N LEU A 159 0.40 10.74 0.19
CA LEU A 159 0.86 9.64 1.02
C LEU A 159 1.09 8.41 0.13
N ARG A 160 2.33 7.95 -0.01
CA ARG A 160 2.65 6.82 -0.89
C ARG A 160 3.39 5.72 -0.14
N VAL A 161 3.30 4.50 -0.66
CA VAL A 161 4.14 3.37 -0.23
C VAL A 161 5.10 3.02 -1.35
N ILE A 162 6.37 2.83 -1.03
CA ILE A 162 7.36 2.40 -2.03
C ILE A 162 7.06 0.97 -2.47
N SER A 163 6.78 0.78 -3.76
CA SER A 163 6.46 -0.51 -4.36
C SER A 163 7.68 -1.26 -4.90
N ASP A 164 8.69 -0.51 -5.34
CA ASP A 164 9.85 -1.04 -6.07
C ASP A 164 11.06 -0.14 -5.87
N THR A 165 12.23 -0.76 -5.98
CA THR A 165 13.55 -0.10 -5.95
C THR A 165 14.40 -0.63 -7.10
N THR A 166 15.58 -0.05 -7.31
CA THR A 166 16.57 -0.59 -8.27
C THR A 166 17.00 -2.03 -7.92
N SER A 167 17.14 -2.32 -6.62
CA SER A 167 17.56 -3.64 -6.11
C SER A 167 16.41 -4.66 -6.00
N GLN A 168 15.17 -4.16 -5.87
CA GLN A 168 13.96 -4.95 -5.77
C GLN A 168 12.96 -4.41 -6.79
N PRO A 169 13.18 -4.70 -8.08
CA PRO A 169 12.26 -4.30 -9.12
C PRO A 169 10.94 -5.04 -8.95
N PHE A 170 9.87 -4.44 -9.46
CA PHE A 170 8.55 -5.05 -9.42
C PHE A 170 8.59 -6.41 -10.16
N PRO A 171 7.97 -7.49 -9.62
CA PRO A 171 8.24 -8.88 -10.04
C PRO A 171 7.85 -9.26 -11.47
N ALA A 172 7.24 -8.33 -12.22
CA ALA A 172 7.09 -8.44 -13.67
C ALA A 172 7.16 -7.08 -14.35
N PRO A 173 7.28 -7.08 -15.70
CA PRO A 173 7.05 -5.90 -16.49
C PRO A 173 5.71 -5.26 -16.08
N PRO A 174 5.70 -3.95 -15.81
CA PRO A 174 4.49 -3.25 -15.39
C PRO A 174 3.31 -3.43 -16.36
N SER A 175 3.57 -3.58 -17.67
CA SER A 175 2.53 -3.88 -18.68
C SER A 175 1.82 -5.23 -18.48
N VAL A 176 2.48 -6.19 -17.84
CA VAL A 176 1.91 -7.51 -17.52
C VAL A 176 1.07 -7.46 -16.25
N LEU A 177 1.35 -6.53 -15.34
CA LEU A 177 0.74 -6.43 -14.00
C LEU A 177 -0.26 -5.31 -13.88
N PHE A 178 -0.09 -4.26 -14.66
CA PHE A 178 -0.92 -3.09 -14.75
C PHE A 178 -1.32 -2.98 -16.21
N ASP A 179 -2.54 -3.39 -16.50
CA ASP A 179 -3.16 -3.11 -17.78
C ASP A 179 -3.54 -1.63 -17.76
N VAL A 180 -2.62 -0.79 -18.26
CA VAL A 180 -2.77 0.67 -18.30
C VAL A 180 -3.96 1.06 -19.19
N GLU A 181 -4.20 0.31 -20.28
CA GLU A 181 -5.34 0.54 -21.17
C GLU A 181 -6.67 0.22 -20.48
N ARG A 182 -6.73 -0.87 -19.70
CA ARG A 182 -7.95 -1.30 -18.98
C ARG A 182 -8.05 -0.80 -17.54
N GLN A 183 -7.07 -0.03 -17.06
CA GLN A 183 -7.08 0.58 -15.74
C GLN A 183 -7.24 -0.45 -14.60
N ARG A 184 -6.55 -1.59 -14.73
CA ARG A 184 -6.67 -2.73 -13.82
C ARG A 184 -5.32 -3.34 -13.50
N THR A 185 -5.17 -3.82 -12.26
CA THR A 185 -4.11 -4.79 -11.94
C THR A 185 -4.48 -6.13 -12.58
N ASN A 186 -3.60 -6.67 -13.42
CA ASN A 186 -3.71 -8.01 -13.96
C ASN A 186 -3.31 -9.03 -12.88
N PHE A 187 -4.29 -9.45 -12.10
CA PHE A 187 -4.13 -10.48 -11.06
C PHE A 187 -3.65 -11.83 -11.63
N GLY A 188 -3.86 -12.12 -12.92
CA GLY A 188 -3.37 -13.35 -13.55
C GLY A 188 -1.85 -13.36 -13.73
N GLY A 189 -1.27 -12.22 -14.12
CA GLY A 189 0.19 -12.03 -14.16
C GLY A 189 0.81 -12.08 -12.76
N LEU A 190 0.19 -11.38 -11.80
CA LEU A 190 0.63 -11.34 -10.40
C LEU A 190 0.58 -12.73 -9.74
N PHE A 191 -0.44 -13.55 -10.04
CA PHE A 191 -0.59 -14.92 -9.51
C PHE A 191 0.36 -15.92 -10.17
N CYS A 192 0.64 -15.82 -11.48
CA CYS A 192 1.64 -16.67 -12.12
C CYS A 192 3.05 -16.40 -11.57
N LEU A 193 3.40 -15.16 -11.25
CA LEU A 193 4.73 -14.84 -10.72
C LEU A 193 4.86 -15.11 -9.24
N ALA A 194 3.80 -14.88 -8.45
CA ALA A 194 3.73 -15.37 -7.09
C ALA A 194 3.83 -16.90 -7.07
N ALA A 195 3.17 -17.61 -7.99
CA ALA A 195 3.31 -19.06 -8.11
C ALA A 195 4.73 -19.46 -8.50
N VAL A 196 5.39 -18.83 -9.49
CA VAL A 196 6.75 -19.20 -9.89
C VAL A 196 7.80 -18.87 -8.80
N SER A 197 7.60 -17.78 -8.05
CA SER A 197 8.52 -17.36 -6.97
C SER A 197 8.23 -18.01 -5.60
N PHE A 198 7.05 -18.60 -5.39
CA PHE A 198 6.68 -19.32 -4.15
C PHE A 198 6.38 -20.80 -4.34
N TRP A 199 6.53 -21.40 -5.54
CA TRP A 199 6.35 -22.84 -5.70
C TRP A 199 7.56 -23.58 -5.10
N PRO A 200 7.42 -24.30 -3.97
CA PRO A 200 8.49 -25.20 -3.56
C PRO A 200 8.70 -26.21 -4.68
N ALA A 201 9.96 -26.44 -5.05
CA ALA A 201 10.40 -27.32 -6.13
C ALA A 201 10.02 -28.82 -5.96
N ASN A 202 9.00 -29.14 -5.15
CA ASN A 202 8.69 -30.49 -4.69
C ASN A 202 7.21 -30.89 -4.84
N CYS A 203 6.56 -30.44 -5.93
CA CYS A 203 5.33 -31.08 -6.40
C CYS A 203 5.61 -31.76 -7.74
N ALA A 204 6.24 -32.93 -7.67
CA ALA A 204 6.19 -33.94 -8.71
C ALA A 204 4.72 -34.42 -8.86
N ARG A 205 3.92 -33.65 -9.61
CA ARG A 205 2.65 -34.15 -10.15
C ARG A 205 2.47 -33.58 -11.54
N THR A 206 2.97 -34.34 -12.51
CA THR A 206 2.74 -34.15 -13.92
C THR A 206 1.24 -34.04 -14.19
N ARG A 207 0.78 -32.85 -14.58
CA ARG A 207 -0.46 -32.72 -15.36
C ARG A 207 -0.07 -32.39 -16.78
N LYS A 208 -0.44 -33.28 -17.69
CA LYS A 208 -0.30 -33.13 -19.13
C LYS A 208 -1.07 -31.89 -19.58
N PHE A 209 -0.37 -30.92 -20.16
CA PHE A 209 -0.97 -29.93 -21.05
C PHE A 209 -0.34 -30.22 -22.43
N ASP A 210 -1.16 -30.75 -23.34
CA ASP A 210 -0.81 -31.01 -24.75
C ASP A 210 0.27 -32.08 -25.06
N GLY A 211 0.46 -33.07 -24.19
CA GLY A 211 1.16 -34.32 -24.57
C GLY A 211 2.67 -34.20 -24.87
N ARG A 212 3.35 -33.14 -24.43
CA ARG A 212 4.82 -33.04 -24.52
C ARG A 212 5.45 -32.87 -23.14
N ASP A 213 6.52 -33.62 -22.90
CA ASP A 213 7.34 -33.52 -21.68
C ASP A 213 8.41 -32.44 -21.85
N TYR A 214 8.55 -31.56 -20.86
CA TYR A 214 9.65 -30.61 -20.75
C TYR A 214 10.39 -30.86 -19.43
N ARG A 215 11.68 -31.18 -19.50
CA ARG A 215 12.60 -31.21 -18.36
C ARG A 215 13.34 -29.88 -18.28
N VAL A 216 13.28 -29.23 -17.11
CA VAL A 216 14.09 -28.04 -16.82
C VAL A 216 15.26 -28.50 -15.96
N GLY A 217 16.49 -28.21 -16.42
CA GLY A 217 17.75 -28.57 -15.78
C GLY A 217 18.01 -27.77 -14.51
N GLU A 218 18.66 -28.43 -13.56
CA GLU A 218 19.00 -27.95 -12.21
C GLU A 218 20.05 -26.83 -12.23
N GLY A 219 19.86 -25.82 -11.38
CA GLY A 219 20.84 -24.79 -11.06
C GLY A 219 20.43 -24.05 -9.77
N THR A 220 21.16 -24.32 -8.68
CA THR A 220 20.94 -23.89 -7.29
C THR A 220 21.71 -22.62 -6.92
N VAL A 221 21.08 -21.70 -6.16
CA VAL A 221 21.65 -20.92 -5.03
C VAL A 221 20.47 -20.22 -4.32
N GLU A 222 20.00 -20.65 -3.13
CA GLU A 222 20.45 -20.26 -1.75
C GLU A 222 20.68 -18.74 -1.63
N GLU A 223 20.01 -17.92 -0.80
CA GLU A 223 19.33 -18.08 0.50
C GLU A 223 18.08 -17.17 0.57
N ALA A 224 16.96 -17.67 1.12
CA ALA A 224 15.77 -16.87 1.44
C ALA A 224 15.58 -16.80 2.96
N VAL A 225 15.86 -15.63 3.54
CA VAL A 225 15.60 -15.33 4.95
C VAL A 225 14.08 -15.12 5.13
N CYS A 226 13.40 -16.14 5.65
CA CYS A 226 12.01 -16.06 6.11
C CYS A 226 11.92 -15.32 7.45
N PHE A 227 11.20 -14.21 7.51
CA PHE A 227 10.66 -13.66 8.77
C PHE A 227 9.20 -14.13 8.94
N PRO A 228 8.85 -14.85 10.03
CA PRO A 228 7.47 -15.29 10.24
C PRO A 228 6.60 -14.18 10.83
N ILE A 229 5.46 -13.94 10.18
CA ILE A 229 4.35 -13.16 10.71
C ILE A 229 3.63 -14.05 11.74
N GLY A 230 3.81 -13.77 13.02
CA GLY A 230 3.09 -14.45 14.10
C GLY A 230 1.62 -14.03 14.15
N THR A 231 0.72 -15.01 14.12
CA THR A 231 -0.68 -14.85 14.54
C THR A 231 -0.85 -15.28 16.00
N PRO A 232 -1.77 -14.67 16.75
CA PRO A 232 -1.99 -15.02 18.15
C PRO A 232 -2.95 -16.20 18.24
N THR A 233 -2.60 -17.24 19.00
CA THR A 233 -3.58 -18.22 19.47
C THR A 233 -3.33 -18.55 20.94
N ALA A 234 -4.42 -18.57 21.68
CA ALA A 234 -4.48 -18.82 23.12
C ALA A 234 -4.14 -20.27 23.48
N SER A 235 -3.77 -20.42 24.75
CA SER A 235 -3.42 -21.61 25.54
C SER A 235 -4.18 -22.91 25.23
N PRO A 236 -3.60 -24.08 25.60
CA PRO A 236 -4.06 -24.71 26.84
C PRO A 236 -2.96 -25.38 27.69
N THR A 237 -3.14 -25.23 29.01
CA THR A 237 -2.93 -26.19 30.12
C THR A 237 -1.70 -27.13 30.18
N ASP A 238 -1.11 -27.11 31.39
CA ASP A 238 -0.56 -28.22 32.19
C ASP A 238 0.83 -28.79 31.83
N PHE A 239 1.83 -28.50 32.68
CA PHE A 239 2.51 -29.54 33.48
C PHE A 239 3.48 -28.94 34.52
N SER A 240 3.15 -29.16 35.80
CA SER A 240 4.03 -29.66 36.87
C SER A 240 5.56 -29.35 36.81
N SER A 241 6.06 -28.62 37.81
CA SER A 241 7.04 -29.19 38.75
C SER A 241 7.30 -28.30 39.99
N ARG A 242 6.85 -28.81 41.13
CA ARG A 242 7.44 -28.78 42.48
C ARG A 242 8.50 -27.70 42.80
N ALA A 243 8.19 -26.85 43.78
CA ALA A 243 9.02 -26.75 45.00
C ALA A 243 8.26 -26.09 46.17
N ARG A 244 8.04 -26.92 47.21
CA ARG A 244 8.05 -26.61 48.65
C ARG A 244 6.88 -25.83 49.28
N CYS A 245 6.07 -26.60 50.01
CA CYS A 245 5.24 -26.17 51.14
C CYS A 245 6.09 -25.74 52.35
N ALA A 246 5.60 -24.76 53.11
CA ALA A 246 5.53 -24.80 54.57
C ALA A 246 4.37 -23.91 55.06
N PRO A 247 3.74 -24.23 56.21
CA PRO A 247 2.32 -23.98 56.47
C PRO A 247 2.07 -22.90 57.52
N GLY A 248 0.89 -22.25 57.49
CA GLY A 248 0.46 -21.47 58.66
C GLY A 248 -0.80 -20.64 58.47
N HIS A 249 -1.85 -21.01 59.23
CA HIS A 249 -3.06 -20.25 59.56
C HIS A 249 -4.14 -20.12 58.47
N ARG A 250 -5.26 -20.86 58.60
CA ARG A 250 -6.50 -20.52 59.34
C ARG A 250 -7.05 -19.16 58.89
N ARG A 251 -8.32 -18.90 58.63
CA ARG A 251 -9.64 -19.57 58.63
C ARG A 251 -10.58 -18.35 58.45
N CYS A 252 -11.72 -18.50 57.77
CA CYS A 252 -12.94 -17.72 58.03
C CYS A 252 -12.83 -16.19 57.76
N ALA A 253 -13.88 -15.46 57.41
CA ALA A 253 -15.23 -15.76 56.96
C ALA A 253 -15.81 -14.44 56.41
N ASP A 254 -16.96 -14.60 55.75
CA ASP A 254 -18.13 -13.72 55.83
C ASP A 254 -18.12 -12.29 55.27
N ARG A 255 -19.19 -12.04 54.50
CA ARG A 255 -20.04 -10.83 54.46
C ARG A 255 -19.37 -9.53 53.99
N SER A 256 -20.04 -8.55 53.40
CA SER A 256 -21.38 -8.27 52.91
C SER A 256 -21.28 -6.86 52.34
N LEU A 257 -22.13 -6.54 51.36
CA LEU A 257 -22.82 -5.25 51.19
C LEU A 257 -22.04 -3.96 51.53
N GLU A 258 -21.72 -3.18 50.51
CA GLU A 258 -22.35 -1.88 50.23
C GLU A 258 -22.15 -1.52 48.74
#